data_AF-A0A963X9S4-F1
#
_entry.id   AF-A0A963X9S4-F1
#
_cell.length_a   1.000
_cell.length_b   1.000
_cell.length_c   1.000
_cell.angle_alpha   90.00
_cell.angle_beta   90.00
_cell.angle_gamma   90.00
#
_symmetry.space_group_name_H-M   'P 1'
#
loop_
_entity.id
_entity.type
_entity.pdbx_description
1 polymer ?
#
loop_
_entity_poly.entity_id
_entity_poly.type
_entity_poly.pdbx_seq_one_letter_code
_entity_poly.pdbx_strand_id
1 'polypeptide(L)'
;MRTEFDGELEERLVRYAGIDTQSDEEGRGSPSTQIQLVLQRLLVEELGQIGAHDVRLTDYGAVLATIPGTAEGPVIGLLAHVDTAPAYNATGVKPRVIRNYNGGPVTYPDAPGLMMTPEEFPYLGSRHGHDIV
;
A
#
# COMPACT_ATOMS: atom_id res chain seq x y z
N MET A 1 20.30 -4.38 10.53
CA MET A 1 20.62 -3.00 10.14
C MET A 1 19.69 -2.66 8.99
N ARG A 2 18.98 -1.53 9.04
CA ARG A 2 18.12 -1.11 7.93
C ARG A 2 18.98 -0.76 6.72
N THR A 3 18.50 -1.15 5.55
CA THR A 3 19.08 -0.82 4.25
C THR A 3 18.38 0.40 3.66
N GLU A 4 18.98 0.97 2.61
CA GLU A 4 18.33 2.02 1.81
C GLU A 4 17.01 1.53 1.22
N PHE A 5 16.99 0.28 0.72
CA PHE A 5 15.79 -0.39 0.22
C PHE A 5 14.67 -0.44 1.26
N ASP A 6 14.98 -0.75 2.54
CA ASP A 6 13.98 -0.76 3.60
C ASP A 6 13.38 0.63 3.84
N GLY A 7 14.16 1.69 3.62
CA GLY A 7 13.70 3.07 3.72
C GLY A 7 12.74 3.42 2.58
N GLU A 8 13.14 3.17 1.34
CA GLU A 8 12.32 3.43 0.15
C GLU A 8 11.01 2.63 0.15
N LEU A 9 11.06 1.35 0.55
CA LEU A 9 9.89 0.48 0.64
C LEU A 9 8.88 1.05 1.64
N GLU A 10 9.34 1.43 2.83
CA GLU A 10 8.47 2.02 3.85
C GLU A 10 7.87 3.35 3.38
N GLU A 11 8.69 4.23 2.81
CA GLU A 11 8.23 5.54 2.32
C GLU A 11 7.10 5.38 1.29
N ARG A 12 7.25 4.45 0.34
CA ARG A 12 6.22 4.13 -0.64
C ARG A 12 4.97 3.56 0.02
N LEU A 13 5.13 2.57 0.91
CA LEU A 13 4.00 1.95 1.61
C LEU A 13 3.19 2.97 2.43
N VAL A 14 3.87 3.78 3.24
CA VAL A 14 3.25 4.84 4.06
C VAL A 14 2.57 5.87 3.18
N ARG A 15 3.19 6.28 2.07
CA ARG A 15 2.60 7.26 1.15
C ARG A 15 1.35 6.71 0.47
N TYR A 16 1.39 5.48 -0.04
CA TYR A 16 0.21 4.89 -0.71
C TYR A 16 -0.93 4.65 0.27
N ALA A 17 -0.64 4.19 1.49
CA ALA A 17 -1.65 3.94 2.51
C ALA A 17 -2.39 5.22 2.98
N GLY A 18 -1.80 6.40 2.76
CA GLY A 18 -2.45 7.68 3.02
C GLY A 18 -3.33 8.21 1.88
N ILE A 19 -3.34 7.54 0.72
CA ILE A 19 -4.15 7.94 -0.45
C ILE A 19 -5.48 7.19 -0.37
N ASP A 20 -6.59 7.93 -0.44
CA ASP A 20 -7.91 7.34 -0.47
C ASP A 20 -8.19 6.69 -1.83
N THR A 21 -8.34 5.37 -1.80
CA THR A 21 -8.64 4.55 -2.97
C THR A 21 -9.87 3.67 -2.76
N GLN A 22 -10.76 4.04 -1.83
CA GLN A 22 -11.92 3.20 -1.50
C GLN A 22 -12.76 2.86 -2.74
N SER A 23 -13.09 1.58 -2.90
CA SER A 23 -14.04 1.13 -3.92
C SER A 23 -15.50 1.41 -3.53
N ASP A 24 -16.39 1.34 -4.51
CA ASP A 24 -17.83 1.58 -4.36
C ASP A 24 -18.56 0.40 -5.02
N GLU A 25 -19.25 -0.39 -4.21
CA GLU A 25 -19.97 -1.59 -4.67
C GLU A 25 -21.15 -1.24 -5.59
N GLU A 26 -21.73 -0.05 -5.46
CA GLU A 26 -22.81 0.43 -6.32
C GLU A 26 -22.29 1.10 -7.61
N GLY A 27 -20.97 1.34 -7.66
CA GLY A 27 -20.27 1.95 -8.78
C GLY A 27 -20.35 1.09 -10.05
N ARG A 28 -20.81 1.70 -11.15
CA ARG A 28 -20.94 1.01 -12.46
C ARG A 28 -19.75 1.21 -13.40
N GLY A 29 -18.75 1.98 -12.96
CA GLY A 29 -17.54 2.27 -13.72
C GLY A 29 -16.40 1.30 -13.41
N SER A 30 -15.35 1.35 -14.23
CA SER A 30 -14.05 0.75 -13.94
C SER A 30 -12.98 1.83 -14.13
N PRO A 31 -12.40 2.38 -13.05
CA PRO A 31 -12.60 2.00 -11.64
C PRO A 31 -14.00 2.39 -11.13
N SER A 32 -14.45 1.76 -10.04
CA SER A 32 -15.76 2.05 -9.43
C SER A 32 -15.82 3.47 -8.85
N THR A 33 -14.69 3.99 -8.36
CA THR A 33 -14.55 5.37 -7.87
C THR A 33 -13.41 6.08 -8.58
N GLN A 34 -13.60 7.37 -8.89
CA GLN A 34 -12.56 8.17 -9.57
C GLN A 34 -11.37 8.48 -8.66
N ILE A 35 -11.54 8.41 -7.34
CA ILE A 35 -10.45 8.63 -6.37
C ILE A 35 -9.33 7.60 -6.49
N GLN A 36 -9.63 6.36 -6.93
CA GLN A 36 -8.63 5.33 -7.23
C GLN A 36 -7.61 5.79 -8.27
N LEU A 37 -8.00 6.69 -9.20
CA LEU A 37 -7.10 7.19 -10.24
C LEU A 37 -5.98 8.07 -9.69
N VAL A 38 -6.09 8.57 -8.46
CA VAL A 38 -5.01 9.35 -7.82
C VAL A 38 -3.78 8.47 -7.62
N LEU A 39 -3.93 7.31 -6.98
CA LEU A 39 -2.83 6.36 -6.79
C LEU A 39 -2.35 5.80 -8.14
N GLN A 40 -3.26 5.50 -9.07
CA GLN A 40 -2.87 4.96 -10.37
C GLN A 40 -2.00 5.92 -11.19
N ARG A 41 -2.33 7.22 -11.21
CA ARG A 41 -1.52 8.23 -11.90
C ARG A 41 -0.14 8.38 -11.26
N LEU A 42 -0.07 8.34 -9.93
CA LEU A 42 1.20 8.32 -9.22
C LEU A 42 2.05 7.10 -9.61
N LEU A 43 1.45 5.90 -9.68
CA LEU A 43 2.15 4.68 -10.08
C LEU A 43 2.67 4.75 -11.52
N VAL A 44 1.93 5.38 -12.45
CA VAL A 44 2.41 5.62 -13.83
C VAL A 44 3.69 6.45 -13.82
N GLU A 45 3.72 7.54 -13.04
CA GLU A 45 4.91 8.40 -12.93
C GLU A 45 6.09 7.64 -12.32
N GLU A 46 5.87 6.92 -11.22
CA GLU A 46 6.93 6.19 -10.53
C GLU A 46 7.47 5.01 -11.34
N LEU A 47 6.62 4.27 -12.04
CA LEU A 47 7.04 3.20 -12.95
C LEU A 47 7.92 3.76 -14.07
N GLY A 48 7.56 4.92 -14.63
CA GLY A 48 8.40 5.62 -15.60
C GLY A 48 9.75 6.04 -15.03
N GLN A 49 9.77 6.56 -13.80
CA GLN A 49 11.00 6.99 -13.12
C GLN A 49 11.97 5.84 -12.83
N ILE A 50 11.46 4.63 -12.54
CA ILE A 50 12.31 3.44 -12.31
C ILE A 50 12.70 2.72 -13.61
N GLY A 51 12.36 3.28 -14.78
CA GLY A 51 12.77 2.75 -16.08
C GLY A 51 11.87 1.64 -16.63
N ALA A 52 10.63 1.52 -16.16
CA ALA A 52 9.66 0.62 -16.78
C ALA A 52 9.27 1.11 -18.19
N HIS A 53 8.98 0.16 -19.07
CA HIS A 53 8.55 0.39 -20.45
C HIS A 53 7.04 0.17 -20.60
N ASP A 54 6.47 0.68 -21.70
CA ASP A 54 5.06 0.53 -22.06
C ASP A 54 4.09 0.95 -20.93
N VAL A 55 4.51 1.90 -20.10
CA VAL A 55 3.74 2.36 -18.94
C VAL A 55 2.48 3.07 -19.43
N ARG A 56 1.31 2.53 -19.06
CA ARG A 56 0.02 3.10 -19.44
C ARG A 56 -1.04 2.90 -18.37
N LEU A 57 -1.88 3.91 -18.22
CA LEU A 57 -3.17 3.80 -17.54
C LEU A 57 -4.23 3.45 -18.61
N THR A 58 -4.91 2.32 -18.45
CA THR A 58 -5.94 1.87 -19.39
C THR A 58 -7.26 2.62 -19.16
N ASP A 59 -8.13 2.62 -20.17
CA ASP A 59 -9.47 3.26 -20.08
C ASP A 59 -10.37 2.62 -19.02
N TYR A 60 -10.07 1.38 -18.62
CA TYR A 60 -10.77 0.65 -17.56
C TYR A 60 -10.09 0.77 -16.18
N GLY A 61 -9.08 1.64 -16.04
CA GLY A 61 -8.48 1.94 -14.75
C GLY A 61 -7.51 0.88 -14.23
N ALA A 62 -6.63 0.36 -15.09
CA ALA A 62 -5.48 -0.44 -14.67
C ALA A 62 -4.17 0.22 -15.12
N VAL A 63 -3.15 0.14 -14.28
CA VAL A 63 -1.78 0.51 -14.65
C VAL A 63 -1.05 -0.73 -15.15
N LEU A 64 -0.55 -0.67 -16.37
CA LEU A 64 0.28 -1.72 -16.98
C LEU A 64 1.66 -1.15 -17.27
N ALA A 65 2.69 -1.95 -17.01
CA ALA A 65 4.08 -1.62 -17.31
C ALA A 65 4.90 -2.89 -17.48
N THR A 66 6.01 -2.79 -18.21
CA THR A 66 6.94 -3.87 -18.48
C THR A 66 8.30 -3.53 -17.91
N ILE A 67 8.86 -4.38 -17.04
CA ILE A 67 10.27 -4.30 -16.67
C ILE A 67 11.07 -5.14 -17.68
N PRO A 68 12.05 -4.55 -18.40
CA PRO A 68 12.85 -5.32 -19.36
C PRO A 68 13.59 -6.48 -18.68
N GLY A 69 13.53 -7.66 -19.29
CA GLY A 69 14.28 -8.82 -18.82
C GLY A 69 15.78 -8.60 -18.93
N THR A 70 16.54 -9.12 -17.97
CA THR A 70 18.01 -9.10 -17.98
C THR A 70 18.62 -10.39 -18.56
N ALA A 71 17.79 -11.37 -18.89
CA ALA A 71 18.14 -12.65 -19.49
C ALA A 71 16.94 -13.23 -20.26
N GLU A 72 17.20 -14.21 -21.12
CA GLU A 72 16.14 -14.97 -21.79
C GLU A 72 15.31 -15.78 -20.77
N GLY A 73 13.99 -15.77 -20.93
CA GLY A 73 13.09 -16.49 -20.04
C GLY A 73 11.62 -16.24 -20.35
N PRO A 74 10.71 -16.98 -19.68
CA PRO A 74 9.28 -16.73 -19.82
C PRO A 74 8.89 -15.38 -19.20
N VAL A 75 7.89 -14.73 -19.79
CA VAL A 75 7.27 -13.54 -19.21
C VAL A 75 6.48 -13.94 -17.95
N ILE A 76 6.71 -13.22 -16.86
CA ILE A 76 5.95 -13.36 -15.61
C ILE A 76 5.14 -12.09 -15.34
N GLY A 77 3.95 -12.25 -14.74
CA GLY A 77 3.08 -11.15 -14.34
C GLY A 77 2.99 -11.05 -12.82
N LEU A 78 3.19 -9.84 -12.28
CA LEU A 78 2.91 -9.51 -10.89
C LEU A 78 1.72 -8.56 -10.86
N LEU A 79 0.70 -8.89 -10.07
CA LEU A 79 -0.54 -8.12 -9.97
C LEU A 79 -0.80 -7.73 -8.52
N ALA A 80 -1.30 -6.50 -8.35
CA ALA A 80 -1.85 -5.99 -7.11
C ALA A 80 -3.08 -5.14 -7.47
N HIS A 81 -4.06 -5.06 -6.55
CA HIS A 81 -5.17 -4.12 -6.67
C HIS A 81 -4.86 -2.85 -5.87
N VAL A 82 -5.43 -1.72 -6.29
CA VAL A 82 -5.16 -0.40 -5.70
C VAL A 82 -6.23 0.05 -4.71
N ASP A 83 -7.41 -0.55 -4.77
CA ASP A 83 -8.57 -0.13 -4.01
C ASP A 83 -8.58 -0.70 -2.58
N THR A 84 -9.20 0.04 -1.66
CA THR A 84 -9.47 -0.40 -0.30
C THR A 84 -10.94 -0.74 -0.11
N ALA A 85 -11.22 -1.65 0.82
CA ALA A 85 -12.58 -2.14 1.06
C ALA A 85 -13.55 -1.04 1.54
N PRO A 86 -14.83 -1.09 1.14
CA PRO A 86 -15.86 -0.14 1.55
C PRO A 86 -16.27 -0.29 3.03
N ALA A 87 -15.94 -1.43 3.66
CA ALA A 87 -16.34 -1.76 5.03
C ALA A 87 -15.77 -0.81 6.10
N TYR A 88 -14.67 -0.10 5.80
CA TYR A 88 -14.04 0.87 6.70
C TYR A 88 -13.66 2.14 5.93
N ASN A 89 -13.83 3.30 6.57
CA ASN A 89 -13.54 4.59 5.96
C ASN A 89 -12.03 4.74 5.68
N ALA A 90 -11.67 4.98 4.41
CA ALA A 90 -10.29 5.19 3.97
C ALA A 90 -9.93 6.68 3.81
N THR A 91 -10.87 7.60 4.00
CA THR A 91 -10.63 9.04 3.93
C THR A 91 -9.84 9.52 5.15
N GLY A 92 -8.71 10.17 4.89
CA GLY A 92 -7.90 10.81 5.94
C GLY A 92 -7.14 9.82 6.82
N VAL A 93 -6.83 8.63 6.30
CA VAL A 93 -5.94 7.66 6.96
C VAL A 93 -4.60 8.32 7.27
N LYS A 94 -4.10 8.07 8.48
CA LYS A 94 -2.79 8.53 8.98
C LYS A 94 -1.93 7.30 9.27
N PRO A 95 -1.19 6.76 8.29
CA PRO A 95 -0.34 5.60 8.51
C PRO A 95 0.70 5.91 9.59
N ARG A 96 1.04 4.93 10.42
CA ARG A 96 1.91 5.12 11.57
C ARG A 96 2.98 4.07 11.59
N VAL A 97 4.22 4.53 11.69
CA VAL A 97 5.35 3.63 11.83
C VAL A 97 5.78 3.55 13.28
N ILE A 98 5.60 2.39 13.90
CA ILE A 98 6.03 2.08 15.26
C ILE A 98 7.40 1.43 15.16
N ARG A 99 8.42 2.19 15.56
CA ARG A 99 9.81 1.74 15.50
C ARG A 99 10.13 0.77 16.61
N ASN A 100 10.90 -0.27 16.28
CA ASN A 100 11.46 -1.22 17.23
C ASN A 100 10.43 -1.66 18.27
N TYR A 101 9.31 -2.18 17.78
CA TYR A 101 8.12 -2.50 18.57
C TYR A 101 8.48 -3.29 19.83
N ASN A 102 8.02 -2.80 20.98
CA ASN A 102 8.44 -3.27 22.31
C ASN A 102 7.67 -4.49 22.82
N GLY A 103 6.78 -5.07 22.02
CA GLY A 103 5.93 -6.19 22.45
C GLY A 103 4.72 -5.82 23.31
N GLY A 104 4.48 -4.53 23.56
CA GLY A 104 3.33 -4.04 24.34
C GLY A 104 2.14 -3.61 23.48
N PRO A 105 1.04 -3.10 24.06
CA PRO A 105 -0.08 -2.63 23.28
C PRO A 105 0.28 -1.51 22.27
N VAL A 106 -0.29 -1.60 21.06
CA VAL A 106 -0.28 -0.53 20.07
C VAL A 106 -1.50 0.35 20.29
N THR A 107 -1.29 1.61 20.67
CA THR A 107 -2.36 2.60 20.94
C THR A 107 -2.55 3.55 19.76
N TYR A 108 -3.72 4.18 19.65
CA TYR A 108 -4.06 5.11 18.58
C TYR A 108 -4.31 6.52 19.15
N PRO A 109 -3.48 7.54 18.81
CA PRO A 109 -3.60 8.88 19.41
C PRO A 109 -4.97 9.54 19.24
N ASP A 110 -5.58 9.37 18.06
CA ASP A 110 -6.89 9.94 17.73
C ASP A 110 -8.07 9.11 18.28
N ALA A 111 -7.80 7.92 18.84
CA ALA A 111 -8.78 7.03 19.44
C ALA A 111 -8.21 6.36 20.71
N PRO A 112 -8.11 7.09 21.84
CA PRO A 112 -7.40 6.61 23.04
C PRO A 112 -7.95 5.33 23.67
N GLY A 113 -9.21 4.98 23.38
CA GLY A 113 -9.83 3.72 23.84
C GLY A 113 -9.57 2.53 22.91
N LEU A 114 -8.99 2.75 21.74
CA LEU A 114 -8.63 1.70 20.80
C LEU A 114 -7.18 1.27 21.04
N MET A 115 -6.96 -0.04 21.10
CA MET A 115 -5.63 -0.63 21.21
C MET A 115 -5.60 -2.00 20.54
N MET A 116 -4.45 -2.35 19.98
CA MET A 116 -4.17 -3.71 19.51
C MET A 116 -3.17 -4.33 20.48
N THR A 117 -3.50 -5.47 21.08
CA THR A 117 -2.65 -6.11 22.10
C THR A 117 -2.19 -7.51 21.69
N PRO A 118 -1.06 -8.01 22.20
CA PRO A 118 -0.64 -9.39 21.98
C PRO A 118 -1.60 -10.44 22.55
N GLU A 119 -2.40 -10.10 23.56
CA GLU A 119 -3.41 -11.01 24.12
C GLU A 119 -4.56 -11.24 23.14
N GLU A 120 -5.02 -10.18 22.47
CA GLU A 120 -6.08 -10.25 21.46
C GLU A 120 -5.53 -10.73 20.11
N PHE A 121 -4.31 -10.32 19.77
CA PHE A 121 -3.63 -10.65 18.51
C PHE A 121 -2.27 -11.31 18.79
N PRO A 122 -2.22 -12.63 19.06
CA PRO A 122 -0.97 -13.32 19.44
C PRO A 122 0.19 -13.16 18.46
N TYR A 123 -0.10 -12.98 17.17
CA TYR A 123 0.92 -12.73 16.15
C TYR A 123 1.70 -11.43 16.40
N LEU A 124 1.06 -10.41 16.97
CA LEU A 124 1.72 -9.15 17.35
C LEU A 124 2.84 -9.41 18.35
N GLY A 125 2.63 -10.31 19.32
CA GLY A 125 3.66 -10.70 20.30
C GLY A 125 4.92 -11.31 19.69
N SER A 126 4.83 -11.86 18.47
CA SER A 126 5.99 -12.41 17.73
C SER A 126 6.85 -11.35 17.03
N ARG A 127 6.47 -10.06 17.10
CA ARG A 127 7.09 -8.98 16.31
C ARG A 127 8.00 -8.05 17.13
N HIS A 128 8.45 -8.49 18.31
CA HIS A 128 9.34 -7.70 19.14
C HIS A 128 10.60 -7.28 18.38
N GLY A 129 10.92 -5.98 18.41
CA GLY A 129 12.05 -5.37 17.71
C GLY A 129 11.81 -5.07 16.22
N HIS A 130 10.65 -5.42 15.66
CA HIS A 130 10.30 -5.08 14.29
C HIS A 130 9.78 -3.64 14.22
N ASP A 131 9.95 -3.00 13.06
CA ASP A 131 9.16 -1.83 12.72
C ASP A 131 7.78 -2.30 12.23
N ILE A 132 6.71 -1.73 12.77
CA ILE A 132 5.33 -1.99 12.35
C ILE A 132 4.85 -0.76 11.58
N VAL A 133 4.37 -0.97 10.36
CA VAL A 133 3.76 0.05 9.50
C VAL A 133 2.24 -0.17 9.49
#